data_AF-A0A7S2N8D6-F1
#
_entry.id   AF-A0A7S2N8D6-F1
#
_cell.length_a   1.000
_cell.length_b   1.000
_cell.length_c   1.000
_cell.angle_alpha   90.00
_cell.angle_beta   90.00
_cell.angle_gamma   90.00
#
_symmetry.space_group_name_H-M   'P 1'
#
loop_
_entity.id
_entity.type
_entity.pdbx_description
1 polymer ?
#
loop_
_entity_poly.entity_id
_entity_poly.type
_entity_poly.pdbx_seq_one_letter_code
_entity_poly.pdbx_strand_id
1 'polypeptide(L)'
;LPISEPLQGEVPLQWFGRLQGFVSFVERENRLPGIMAADPMERTHAAWLHRQRSHWAAGTLSKERFEMLNESSPLAAECVAGWRTQDERWYGVCRDFGVFVKRQNRFPSNRAKSAAERRLYNWFVRQQKLYRRGHLQDKRISMLKGTHPMVAQRVNKWMSGDAQWQFALANLIQFIQREKRLPGRNPSDP
;
A
#
# COMPACT_ATOMS: atom_id res chain seq x y z
N LEU A 1 -40.45 20.97 -19.06
CA LEU A 1 -39.53 19.79 -19.03
C LEU A 1 -38.56 20.01 -17.88
N PRO A 2 -38.53 19.15 -16.85
CA PRO A 2 -37.55 19.32 -15.78
C PRO A 2 -36.19 18.87 -16.31
N ILE A 3 -35.22 19.78 -16.24
CA ILE A 3 -33.80 19.50 -16.53
C ILE A 3 -33.36 18.54 -15.42
N SER A 4 -33.11 17.28 -15.80
CA SER A 4 -32.62 16.25 -14.87
C SER A 4 -31.32 16.71 -14.23
N GLU A 5 -31.29 16.80 -12.90
CA GLU A 5 -30.05 16.87 -12.14
C GLU A 5 -29.18 15.65 -12.47
N PRO A 6 -27.89 15.81 -12.79
CA PRO A 6 -27.03 14.67 -13.01
C PRO A 6 -26.86 13.90 -11.70
N LEU A 7 -27.19 12.61 -11.76
CA LEU A 7 -27.07 11.66 -10.65
C LEU A 7 -25.63 11.68 -10.13
N GLN A 8 -25.47 11.81 -8.80
CA GLN A 8 -24.18 11.73 -8.12
C GLN A 8 -23.55 10.35 -8.42
N GLY A 9 -22.66 10.30 -9.41
CA GLY A 9 -22.02 9.06 -9.86
C GLY A 9 -21.57 9.08 -11.31
N GLU A 10 -22.08 9.97 -12.17
CA GLU A 10 -21.65 10.00 -13.57
C GLU A 10 -20.36 10.81 -13.79
N VAL A 11 -19.39 10.19 -14.48
CA VAL A 11 -18.20 10.90 -14.97
C VAL A 11 -18.62 11.86 -16.08
N PRO A 12 -18.38 13.19 -15.96
CA PRO A 12 -18.83 14.14 -16.96
C PRO A 12 -18.27 13.82 -18.36
N LEU A 13 -19.10 13.91 -19.40
CA LEU A 13 -18.72 13.62 -20.79
C LEU A 13 -17.45 14.38 -21.22
N GLN A 14 -17.28 15.62 -20.75
CA GLN A 14 -16.08 16.42 -21.03
C GLN A 14 -14.81 15.83 -20.43
N TRP A 15 -14.90 15.21 -19.23
CA TRP A 15 -13.75 14.56 -18.62
C TRP A 15 -13.39 13.29 -19.41
N PHE A 16 -14.39 12.50 -19.77
CA PHE A 16 -14.19 11.28 -20.55
C PHE A 16 -13.58 11.56 -21.93
N GLY A 17 -14.07 12.57 -22.66
CA GLY A 17 -13.50 12.96 -23.94
C GLY A 17 -12.03 13.39 -23.84
N ARG A 18 -11.63 14.06 -22.74
CA ARG A 18 -10.22 14.40 -22.50
C ARG A 18 -9.37 13.19 -22.16
N LEU A 19 -9.91 12.22 -21.41
CA LEU A 19 -9.24 10.93 -21.18
C LEU A 19 -9.00 10.22 -22.51
N GLN A 20 -10.01 10.12 -23.38
CA GLN A 20 -9.87 9.48 -24.69
C GLN A 20 -8.81 10.16 -25.58
N GLY A 21 -8.78 11.49 -25.61
CA GLY A 21 -7.74 12.24 -26.33
C GLY A 21 -6.34 11.97 -25.78
N PHE A 22 -6.19 11.94 -24.45
CA PHE A 22 -4.93 11.57 -23.81
C PHE A 22 -4.51 10.13 -24.14
N VAL A 23 -5.42 9.15 -24.08
CA VAL A 23 -5.15 7.75 -24.42
C VAL A 23 -4.69 7.62 -25.86
N SER A 24 -5.41 8.25 -26.78
CA SER A 24 -5.07 8.24 -28.21
C SER A 24 -3.66 8.79 -28.47
N PHE A 25 -3.26 9.84 -27.75
CA PHE A 25 -1.89 10.34 -27.80
C PHE A 25 -0.87 9.31 -27.30
N VAL A 26 -1.11 8.72 -26.12
CA VAL A 26 -0.17 7.76 -25.51
C VAL A 26 -0.01 6.52 -26.38
N GLU A 27 -1.09 6.02 -26.98
CA GLU A 27 -1.04 4.86 -27.89
C GLU A 27 -0.28 5.18 -29.17
N ARG A 28 -0.49 6.36 -29.75
CA ARG A 28 0.18 6.78 -31.00
C ARG A 28 1.67 7.05 -30.80
N GLU A 29 2.01 7.78 -29.74
CA GLU A 29 3.38 8.25 -29.50
C GLU A 29 4.19 7.29 -28.61
N ASN A 30 3.54 6.30 -28.00
CA ASN A 30 4.11 5.35 -27.04
C ASN A 30 4.91 6.03 -25.91
N ARG A 31 4.46 7.21 -25.47
CA ARG A 31 5.04 8.01 -24.38
C ARG A 31 3.99 8.91 -23.75
N LEU A 32 4.29 9.43 -22.56
CA LEU A 32 3.46 10.45 -21.93
C LEU A 32 3.66 11.82 -22.62
N PRO A 33 2.62 12.67 -22.70
CA PRO A 33 2.72 14.01 -23.25
C PRO A 33 3.58 14.92 -22.36
N GLY A 34 4.38 15.78 -22.98
CA GLY A 34 5.27 16.73 -22.31
C GLY A 34 4.64 18.12 -22.17
N ILE A 35 4.79 18.74 -21.00
CA ILE A 35 4.28 20.10 -20.76
C ILE A 35 5.03 21.18 -21.58
N MET A 36 6.26 20.88 -21.99
CA MET A 36 7.12 21.75 -22.81
C MET A 36 7.16 21.32 -24.28
N ALA A 37 6.20 20.50 -24.75
CA ALA A 37 6.15 20.07 -26.14
C ALA A 37 5.90 21.24 -27.10
N ALA A 38 6.44 21.15 -28.32
CA ALA A 38 6.20 22.15 -29.36
C ALA A 38 4.72 22.16 -29.80
N ASP A 39 4.10 20.98 -29.87
CA ASP A 39 2.69 20.83 -30.25
C ASP A 39 1.74 21.36 -29.14
N PRO A 40 0.89 22.36 -29.43
CA PRO A 40 -0.14 22.83 -28.50
C PRO A 40 -1.12 21.74 -28.04
N MET A 41 -1.43 20.77 -28.90
CA MET A 41 -2.37 19.70 -28.56
C MET A 41 -1.75 18.73 -27.55
N GLU A 42 -0.50 18.31 -27.75
CA GLU A 42 0.27 17.56 -26.76
C GLU A 42 0.31 18.29 -25.40
N ARG A 43 0.63 19.58 -25.39
CA ARG A 43 0.66 20.38 -24.15
C ARG A 43 -0.69 20.39 -23.42
N THR A 44 -1.79 20.33 -24.17
CA THR A 44 -3.14 20.26 -23.61
C THR A 44 -3.38 18.93 -22.89
N HIS A 45 -2.90 17.81 -23.44
CA HIS A 45 -2.95 16.51 -22.78
C HIS A 45 -2.05 16.47 -21.53
N ALA A 46 -0.84 17.04 -21.61
CA ALA A 46 0.07 17.15 -20.46
C ALA A 46 -0.53 17.99 -19.32
N ALA A 47 -1.10 19.15 -19.64
CA ALA A 47 -1.77 20.02 -18.66
C ALA A 47 -2.99 19.34 -18.04
N TRP A 48 -3.77 18.59 -18.82
CA TRP A 48 -4.89 17.82 -18.31
C TRP A 48 -4.45 16.74 -17.32
N LEU A 49 -3.41 15.98 -17.65
CA LEU A 49 -2.82 14.97 -16.76
C LEU A 49 -2.28 15.59 -15.46
N HIS A 50 -1.60 16.75 -15.57
CA HIS A 50 -1.13 17.49 -14.41
C HIS A 50 -2.28 17.94 -13.50
N ARG A 51 -3.38 18.44 -14.08
CA ARG A 51 -4.58 18.80 -13.30
C ARG A 51 -5.18 17.59 -12.57
N GLN A 52 -5.17 16.40 -13.19
CA GLN A 52 -5.65 15.17 -12.51
C GLN A 52 -4.78 14.85 -11.30
N ARG A 53 -3.45 14.99 -11.43
CA ARG A 53 -2.52 14.84 -10.29
C ARG A 53 -2.81 15.84 -9.18
N SER A 54 -3.08 17.11 -9.51
CA SER A 54 -3.44 18.13 -8.52
C SER A 54 -4.75 17.80 -7.81
N HIS A 55 -5.77 17.35 -8.55
CA HIS A 55 -7.02 16.88 -7.94
C HIS A 55 -6.82 15.66 -7.05
N TRP A 56 -5.96 14.73 -7.45
CA TRP A 56 -5.58 13.57 -6.63
C TRP A 56 -4.91 14.01 -5.33
N ALA A 57 -3.91 14.90 -5.40
CA ALA A 57 -3.21 15.44 -4.23
C ALA A 57 -4.15 16.21 -3.29
N ALA A 58 -5.18 16.87 -3.84
CA ALA A 58 -6.21 17.57 -3.07
C ALA A 58 -7.35 16.65 -2.58
N GLY A 59 -7.33 15.35 -2.88
CA GLY A 59 -8.41 14.41 -2.51
C GLY A 59 -9.74 14.64 -3.24
N THR A 60 -9.74 15.39 -4.33
CA THR A 60 -10.94 15.75 -5.12
C THR A 60 -11.10 14.95 -6.41
N LEU A 61 -10.10 14.16 -6.79
CA LEU A 61 -10.23 13.20 -7.87
C LEU A 61 -11.01 11.97 -7.36
N SER A 62 -12.17 11.70 -7.96
CA SER A 62 -12.97 10.54 -7.57
C SER A 62 -12.21 9.23 -7.83
N LYS A 63 -12.51 8.22 -7.01
CA LYS A 63 -11.92 6.87 -7.15
C LYS A 63 -12.14 6.30 -8.56
N GLU A 64 -13.34 6.45 -9.10
CA GLU A 64 -13.69 5.98 -10.44
C GLU A 64 -12.82 6.64 -11.53
N ARG A 65 -12.65 7.97 -11.52
CA ARG A 65 -11.79 8.67 -12.49
C ARG A 65 -10.34 8.25 -12.38
N PHE A 66 -9.87 8.02 -11.16
CA PHE A 66 -8.53 7.49 -10.92
C PHE A 66 -8.37 6.07 -11.48
N GLU A 67 -9.34 5.19 -11.28
CA GLU A 67 -9.35 3.83 -11.82
C GLU A 67 -9.39 3.83 -13.35
N MET A 68 -10.25 4.64 -13.97
CA MET A 68 -10.29 4.80 -15.43
C MET A 68 -8.94 5.26 -15.99
N LEU A 69 -8.29 6.24 -15.36
CA LEU A 69 -6.96 6.69 -15.80
C LEU A 69 -5.90 5.60 -15.58
N ASN A 70 -5.95 4.90 -14.45
CA ASN A 70 -5.03 3.81 -14.12
C ASN A 70 -5.15 2.61 -15.09
N GLU A 71 -6.35 2.33 -15.58
CA GLU A 71 -6.62 1.20 -16.50
C GLU A 71 -6.47 1.58 -17.97
N SER A 72 -6.34 2.87 -18.27
CA SER A 72 -6.34 3.38 -19.65
C SER A 72 -5.14 2.97 -20.50
N SER A 73 -3.95 2.81 -19.91
CA SER A 73 -2.75 2.28 -20.59
C SER A 73 -1.67 1.90 -19.57
N PRO A 74 -0.69 1.04 -19.93
CA PRO A 74 0.44 0.72 -19.05
C PRO A 74 1.23 1.95 -18.58
N LEU A 75 1.46 2.92 -19.47
CA LEU A 75 2.19 4.16 -19.15
C LEU A 75 1.40 5.07 -18.20
N ALA A 76 0.06 5.14 -18.37
CA ALA A 76 -0.79 5.87 -17.44
C ALA A 76 -0.80 5.19 -16.05
N ALA A 77 -0.86 3.86 -15.99
CA ALA A 77 -0.79 3.09 -14.76
C ALA A 77 0.52 3.36 -13.99
N GLU A 78 1.65 3.39 -14.70
CA GLU A 78 2.95 3.73 -14.11
C GLU A 78 2.98 5.17 -13.59
N CYS A 79 2.45 6.12 -14.37
CA CYS A 79 2.38 7.53 -13.97
C CYS A 79 1.58 7.72 -12.67
N VAL A 80 0.36 7.19 -12.61
CA VAL A 80 -0.52 7.36 -11.44
C VAL A 80 -0.07 6.53 -10.23
N ALA A 81 0.69 5.45 -10.44
CA ALA A 81 1.40 4.78 -9.36
C ALA A 81 2.38 5.70 -8.63
N GLY A 82 2.99 6.63 -9.37
CA GLY A 82 3.80 7.72 -8.81
C GLY A 82 3.02 8.68 -7.89
N TRP A 83 1.71 8.82 -8.06
CA TRP A 83 0.90 9.80 -7.30
C TRP A 83 0.47 9.30 -5.93
N ARG A 84 0.35 7.98 -5.77
CA ARG A 84 -0.03 7.35 -4.50
C ARG A 84 1.00 7.67 -3.42
N THR A 85 0.54 8.09 -2.25
CA THR A 85 1.36 8.28 -1.05
C THR A 85 1.99 6.95 -0.62
N GLN A 86 3.01 7.01 0.24
CA GLN A 86 3.63 5.81 0.78
C GLN A 86 2.62 4.94 1.55
N ASP A 87 1.66 5.57 2.25
CA ASP A 87 0.59 4.88 2.96
C ASP A 87 -0.37 4.18 1.99
N GLU A 88 -0.86 4.87 0.96
CA GLU A 88 -1.76 4.26 -0.03
C GLU A 88 -1.11 3.10 -0.77
N ARG A 89 0.17 3.22 -1.14
CA ARG A 89 0.93 2.11 -1.72
C ARG A 89 1.03 0.95 -0.75
N TRP A 90 1.27 1.23 0.53
CA TRP A 90 1.34 0.21 1.57
C TRP A 90 -0.01 -0.52 1.70
N TYR A 91 -1.12 0.21 1.80
CA TYR A 91 -2.46 -0.36 1.91
C TYR A 91 -2.86 -1.16 0.66
N GLY A 92 -2.47 -0.69 -0.52
CA GLY A 92 -2.64 -1.43 -1.77
C GLY A 92 -1.98 -2.80 -1.73
N VAL A 93 -0.68 -2.84 -1.43
CA VAL A 93 0.06 -4.13 -1.35
C VAL A 93 -0.46 -5.00 -0.20
N CYS A 94 -0.90 -4.42 0.92
CA CYS A 94 -1.52 -5.16 2.02
C CYS A 94 -2.81 -5.85 1.58
N ARG A 95 -3.64 -5.17 0.79
CA ARG A 95 -4.85 -5.76 0.21
C ARG A 95 -4.51 -6.86 -0.80
N ASP A 96 -3.56 -6.63 -1.71
CA ASP A 96 -3.14 -7.63 -2.69
C ASP A 96 -2.58 -8.90 -2.00
N PHE A 97 -1.81 -8.71 -0.93
CA PHE A 97 -1.32 -9.79 -0.09
C PHE A 97 -2.48 -10.55 0.57
N GLY A 98 -3.45 -9.85 1.16
CA GLY A 98 -4.64 -10.46 1.75
C GLY A 98 -5.46 -11.26 0.72
N VAL A 99 -5.68 -10.70 -0.48
CA VAL A 99 -6.34 -11.39 -1.59
C VAL A 99 -5.57 -12.63 -2.01
N PHE A 100 -4.24 -12.55 -2.12
CA PHE A 100 -3.40 -13.70 -2.45
C PHE A 100 -3.57 -14.82 -1.41
N VAL A 101 -3.43 -14.50 -0.11
CA VAL A 101 -3.55 -15.50 0.97
C VAL A 101 -4.94 -16.11 0.99
N LYS A 102 -6.00 -15.30 0.81
CA LYS A 102 -7.38 -15.78 0.75
C LYS A 102 -7.60 -16.72 -0.44
N ARG A 103 -7.09 -16.38 -1.63
CA ARG A 103 -7.29 -17.19 -2.86
C ARG A 103 -6.47 -18.47 -2.87
N GLN A 104 -5.23 -18.40 -2.40
CA GLN A 104 -4.29 -19.52 -2.47
C GLN A 104 -4.28 -20.37 -1.19
N ASN A 105 -4.95 -19.91 -0.13
CA ASN A 105 -4.96 -20.49 1.21
C ASN A 105 -3.55 -20.80 1.76
N ARG A 106 -2.57 -19.99 1.36
CA ARG A 106 -1.16 -20.09 1.77
C ARG A 106 -0.48 -18.74 1.70
N PHE A 107 0.65 -18.62 2.38
CA PHE A 107 1.53 -17.47 2.22
C PHE A 107 2.24 -17.50 0.86
N PRO A 108 2.57 -16.33 0.28
CA PRO A 108 3.45 -16.26 -0.89
C PRO A 108 4.83 -16.82 -0.55
N SER A 109 5.55 -17.29 -1.57
CA SER A 109 6.88 -17.90 -1.43
C SER A 109 7.97 -17.08 -2.12
N ASN A 110 9.17 -17.04 -1.54
CA ASN A 110 10.36 -16.48 -2.19
C ASN A 110 10.86 -17.31 -3.38
N ARG A 111 10.50 -18.60 -3.44
CA ARG A 111 10.87 -19.52 -4.52
C ARG A 111 9.81 -19.60 -5.63
N ALA A 112 8.79 -18.75 -5.58
CA ALA A 112 7.75 -18.73 -6.59
C ALA A 112 8.32 -18.30 -7.96
N LYS A 113 7.85 -18.96 -9.03
CA LYS A 113 8.17 -18.57 -10.41
C LYS A 113 7.67 -17.14 -10.72
N SER A 114 6.48 -16.80 -10.20
CA SER A 114 5.88 -15.47 -10.37
C SER A 114 6.66 -14.39 -9.63
N ALA A 115 7.10 -13.36 -10.37
CA ALA A 115 7.72 -12.17 -9.79
C ALA A 115 6.75 -11.41 -8.85
N ALA A 116 5.46 -11.39 -9.19
CA ALA A 116 4.43 -10.76 -8.36
C ALA A 116 4.30 -11.46 -6.99
N GLU A 117 4.30 -12.79 -6.96
CA GLU A 117 4.25 -13.54 -5.71
C GLU A 117 5.50 -13.29 -4.85
N ARG A 118 6.70 -13.32 -5.46
CA ARG A 118 7.96 -13.03 -4.74
C ARG A 118 7.96 -11.63 -4.14
N ARG A 119 7.39 -10.65 -4.85
CA ARG A 119 7.21 -9.28 -4.33
C ARG A 119 6.33 -9.25 -3.08
N LEU A 120 5.21 -9.99 -3.08
CA LEU A 120 4.33 -10.10 -1.91
C LEU A 120 5.01 -10.78 -0.72
N TYR A 121 5.80 -11.84 -0.96
CA TYR A 121 6.62 -12.46 0.09
C TYR A 121 7.60 -11.46 0.71
N ASN A 122 8.40 -10.80 -0.14
CA ASN A 122 9.42 -9.86 0.33
C ASN A 122 8.79 -8.68 1.08
N TRP A 123 7.64 -8.20 0.61
CA TRP A 123 6.88 -7.15 1.28
C TRP A 123 6.43 -7.58 2.68
N PHE A 124 5.89 -8.80 2.84
CA PHE A 124 5.44 -9.29 4.15
C PHE A 124 6.61 -9.50 5.13
N VAL A 125 7.73 -10.07 4.67
CA VAL A 125 8.96 -10.21 5.47
C VAL A 125 9.49 -8.84 5.91
N ARG A 126 9.39 -7.82 5.05
CA ARG A 126 9.77 -6.45 5.43
C ARG A 126 8.88 -5.92 6.55
N GLN A 127 7.58 -6.24 6.59
CA GLN A 127 6.71 -5.82 7.69
C GLN A 127 7.14 -6.43 9.02
N GLN A 128 7.50 -7.71 9.03
CA GLN A 128 8.06 -8.36 10.22
C GLN A 128 9.35 -7.69 10.70
N LYS A 129 10.26 -7.34 9.78
CA LYS A 129 11.50 -6.62 10.11
C LYS A 129 11.23 -5.23 10.67
N LEU A 130 10.26 -4.51 10.11
CA LEU A 130 9.85 -3.20 10.62
C LEU A 130 9.24 -3.30 12.02
N TYR A 131 8.41 -4.31 12.26
CA TYR A 131 7.83 -4.59 13.57
C TYR A 131 8.91 -4.81 14.63
N ARG A 132 9.87 -5.71 14.37
CA ARG A 132 10.99 -5.98 15.29
C ARG A 132 11.87 -4.76 15.58
N ARG A 133 11.86 -3.76 14.70
CA ARG A 133 12.59 -2.50 14.88
C ARG A 133 11.74 -1.43 15.57
N GLY A 134 10.47 -1.70 15.90
CA GLY A 134 9.53 -0.70 16.43
C GLY A 134 9.05 0.34 15.41
N HIS A 135 9.24 0.09 14.10
CA HIS A 135 8.90 1.03 13.03
C HIS A 135 7.59 0.69 12.30
N LEU A 136 6.92 -0.41 12.66
CA LEU A 136 5.62 -0.76 12.08
C LEU A 136 4.49 -0.14 12.92
N GLN A 137 3.82 0.85 12.36
CA GLN A 137 2.72 1.56 13.01
C GLN A 137 1.55 0.63 13.37
N ASP A 138 0.89 0.88 14.50
CA ASP A 138 -0.22 0.06 14.99
C ASP A 138 -1.37 -0.05 13.99
N LYS A 139 -1.72 1.04 13.30
CA LYS A 139 -2.75 1.03 12.24
C LYS A 139 -2.44 0.00 11.15
N ARG A 140 -1.16 -0.18 10.81
CA ARG A 140 -0.71 -1.15 9.79
C ARG A 140 -0.73 -2.58 10.35
N ILE A 141 -0.42 -2.76 11.63
CA ILE A 141 -0.56 -4.05 12.32
C ILE A 141 -2.02 -4.49 12.32
N SER A 142 -2.94 -3.61 12.73
CA SER A 142 -4.38 -3.88 12.74
C SER A 142 -4.89 -4.23 11.35
N MET A 143 -4.46 -3.49 10.33
CA MET A 143 -4.83 -3.78 8.94
C MET A 143 -4.33 -5.16 8.49
N LEU A 144 -3.06 -5.51 8.77
CA LEU A 144 -2.51 -6.83 8.45
C LEU A 144 -3.32 -7.96 9.09
N LYS A 145 -3.64 -7.84 10.39
CA LYS A 145 -4.45 -8.82 11.11
C LYS A 145 -5.85 -8.96 10.50
N GLY A 146 -6.45 -7.87 10.06
CA GLY A 146 -7.76 -7.85 9.41
C GLY A 146 -7.81 -8.51 8.03
N THR A 147 -6.66 -8.77 7.38
CA THR A 147 -6.66 -9.34 6.02
C THR A 147 -7.11 -10.80 5.95
N HIS A 148 -6.67 -11.66 6.89
CA HIS A 148 -6.97 -13.09 6.91
C HIS A 148 -6.57 -13.73 8.26
N PRO A 149 -7.30 -14.74 8.78
CA PRO A 149 -6.97 -15.40 10.04
C PRO A 149 -5.54 -15.97 10.13
N MET A 150 -5.03 -16.60 9.06
CA MET A 150 -3.64 -17.09 9.04
C MET A 150 -2.62 -15.94 9.16
N VAL A 151 -2.93 -14.79 8.58
CA VAL A 151 -2.08 -13.59 8.68
C VAL A 151 -2.12 -13.06 10.10
N ALA A 152 -3.32 -12.97 10.70
CA ALA A 152 -3.47 -12.58 12.10
C ALA A 152 -2.67 -13.48 13.05
N GLN A 153 -2.75 -14.80 12.88
CA GLN A 153 -1.98 -15.77 13.67
C GLN A 153 -0.47 -15.54 13.50
N ARG A 154 0.00 -15.32 12.27
CA ARG A 154 1.42 -15.08 11.98
C ARG A 154 1.92 -13.77 12.59
N VAL A 155 1.11 -12.71 12.54
CA VAL A 155 1.42 -11.41 13.13
C VAL A 155 1.42 -11.48 14.66
N ASN A 156 0.45 -12.17 15.27
CA ASN A 156 0.42 -12.38 16.73
C ASN A 156 1.68 -13.11 17.21
N LYS A 157 2.18 -14.09 16.45
CA LYS A 157 3.45 -14.78 16.79
C LYS A 157 4.66 -13.84 16.82
N TRP A 158 4.65 -12.73 16.09
CA TRP A 158 5.72 -11.73 16.19
C TRP A 158 5.72 -11.10 17.59
N MET A 159 4.53 -10.81 18.10
CA MET A 159 4.30 -10.16 19.40
C MET A 159 4.58 -11.09 20.58
N SER A 160 4.33 -12.39 20.43
CA SER A 160 4.57 -13.35 21.52
C SER A 160 6.03 -13.40 21.96
N GLY A 161 6.98 -13.18 21.03
CA GLY A 161 8.41 -13.10 21.39
C GLY A 161 8.73 -11.86 22.22
N ASP A 162 8.13 -10.71 21.86
CA ASP A 162 8.27 -9.47 22.63
C ASP A 162 7.60 -9.59 23.99
N ALA A 163 6.43 -10.23 24.08
CA ALA A 163 5.74 -10.46 25.35
C ALA A 163 6.55 -11.37 26.30
N GLN A 164 7.18 -12.43 25.77
CA GLN A 164 8.07 -13.30 26.54
C GLN A 164 9.30 -12.53 27.04
N TRP A 165 9.88 -11.67 26.20
CA TRP A 165 11.00 -10.83 26.61
C TRP A 165 10.61 -9.78 27.65
N GLN A 166 9.46 -9.12 27.48
CA GLN A 166 8.92 -8.16 28.45
C GLN A 166 8.63 -8.80 29.80
N PHE A 167 8.05 -10.00 29.80
CA PHE A 167 7.82 -10.78 31.02
C PHE A 167 9.15 -11.15 31.70
N ALA A 168 10.14 -11.63 30.94
CA ALA A 168 11.47 -11.93 31.47
C ALA A 168 12.15 -10.68 32.06
N LEU A 169 12.03 -9.53 31.40
CA LEU A 169 12.55 -8.25 31.89
C LEU A 169 11.84 -7.81 33.17
N ALA A 170 10.51 -7.92 33.25
CA ALA A 170 9.75 -7.58 34.45
C ALA A 170 10.17 -8.42 35.65
N ASN A 171 10.35 -9.74 35.45
CA ASN A 171 10.86 -10.64 36.48
C ASN A 171 12.28 -10.28 36.91
N LEU A 172 13.16 -9.93 35.95
CA LEU A 172 14.51 -9.48 36.25
C LEU A 172 14.53 -8.19 37.08
N ILE A 173 13.67 -7.22 36.74
CA ILE A 173 13.54 -5.97 37.50
C ILE A 173 13.06 -6.26 38.93
N GLN A 174 12.04 -7.10 39.10
CA GLN A 174 11.56 -7.51 40.42
C GLN A 174 12.65 -8.20 41.24
N PHE A 175 13.42 -9.10 40.62
CA PHE A 175 14.55 -9.77 41.27
C PHE A 175 15.59 -8.76 41.75
N ILE A 176 16.04 -7.84 40.90
CA ILE A 176 17.03 -6.82 41.27
C ILE A 176 16.50 -5.91 42.39
N GLN A 177 15.21 -5.55 42.34
CA GLN A 177 14.59 -4.73 43.38
C GLN A 177 14.57 -5.44 44.74
N ARG A 178 14.32 -6.75 44.76
CA ARG A 178 14.23 -7.58 45.96
C ARG A 178 15.61 -7.95 46.52
N GLU A 179 16.47 -8.50 45.67
CA GLU A 179 17.77 -9.09 46.07
C GLU A 179 18.92 -8.09 46.04
N LYS A 180 18.70 -6.86 45.52
CA LYS A 180 19.72 -5.81 45.36
C LYS A 180 21.00 -6.26 44.64
N ARG A 181 20.89 -7.32 43.82
CA ARG A 181 21.98 -7.89 43.02
C ARG A 181 21.46 -8.39 41.66
N LEU A 182 22.38 -8.65 40.74
CA LEU A 182 22.06 -9.33 39.48
C LEU A 182 21.98 -10.85 39.70
N PRO A 183 21.06 -11.56 39.03
CA PRO A 183 20.99 -13.01 39.11
C PRO A 183 22.25 -13.63 38.51
N GLY A 184 22.79 -14.66 39.17
CA GLY A 184 23.96 -15.39 38.71
C GLY A 184 23.66 -16.24 37.46
N ARG A 185 24.71 -16.76 36.81
CA ARG A 185 24.59 -17.60 35.61
C ARG A 185 23.86 -18.94 35.84
N ASN A 186 23.60 -19.33 37.09
CA ASN A 186 22.98 -20.59 37.44
C ASN A 186 21.48 -20.42 37.78
N PRO A 187 20.58 -21.28 37.26
CA PRO A 187 19.13 -21.18 37.52
C PRO A 187 18.70 -21.55 38.96
N SER A 188 19.67 -21.91 39.83
CA SER A 188 19.44 -22.42 41.18
C SER A 188 19.82 -21.44 42.28
N ASP A 189 20.08 -20.18 41.93
CA ASP A 189 20.31 -19.13 42.92
C ASP A 189 18.94 -18.69 43.48
N PRO A 190 18.66 -18.86 44.80
CA PRO A 190 17.35 -18.59 45.40
C PRO A 190 16.83 -17.17 45.19
#